data_AF-A0A5C8KXN1-F1
#
_entry.id   AF-A0A5C8KXN1-F1
#
_cell.length_a   1.000
_cell.length_b   1.000
_cell.length_c   1.000
_cell.angle_alpha   90.00
_cell.angle_beta   90.00
_cell.angle_gamma   90.00
#
_symmetry.space_group_name_H-M   'P 1'
#
loop_
_entity.id
_entity.type
_entity.pdbx_description
1 polymer ?
#
loop_
_entity_poly.entity_id
_entity_poly.type
_entity_poly.pdbx_seq_one_letter_code
_entity_poly.pdbx_strand_id
1 'polypeptide(L)'
;MTYLAVIAALSIFSLLAGGRVLEQFNQSLTIHLWFLLMFLFTQALLPLSLKADRRFGLGAVAALVLATALVDLARAMPLAAGELPVLGERVTDSGQALGWINAIAVWLLPQQLGIAWRKGRFSGPWTGLGFLLLGLAWLLGTFVLGYPAAMVGVDFEGRSNMLPPTLALVGVIWLQVGAVLLLERPAHALLDRLDLGRTVALVAAMGMPLYLWHKLAELPAAWLGARLQLPIDAGLPGDSSFWMGRLWWLGLCLLMVVPVIAAVLSFELRRRRDLQAARDTATIVAGGVALSAGIAVALALGAWPGALLGVVGVAAASWWLRVAPPPGSARDPR
;
A
#
# COMPACT_ATOMS: atom_id res chain seq x y z
N MET A 1 -13.09 10.12 -1.08
CA MET A 1 -14.26 10.76 -1.72
C MET A 1 -13.84 11.52 -2.96
N THR A 2 -13.06 12.61 -2.83
CA THR A 2 -12.64 13.46 -3.96
C THR A 2 -12.03 12.67 -5.11
N TYR A 3 -11.10 11.75 -4.80
CA TYR A 3 -10.46 10.90 -5.79
C TYR A 3 -11.45 10.09 -6.65
N LEU A 4 -12.32 9.29 -6.00
CA LEU A 4 -13.32 8.49 -6.70
C LEU A 4 -14.32 9.37 -7.48
N ALA A 5 -14.67 10.55 -6.97
CA ALA A 5 -15.55 11.48 -7.66
C ALA A 5 -14.92 12.02 -8.95
N VAL A 6 -13.62 12.36 -8.92
CA VAL A 6 -12.89 12.79 -10.11
C VAL A 6 -12.76 11.66 -11.13
N ILE A 7 -12.45 10.43 -10.69
CA ILE A 7 -12.40 9.27 -11.61
C ILE A 7 -13.78 9.00 -12.22
N ALA A 8 -14.85 9.06 -11.43
CA ALA A 8 -16.21 8.88 -11.94
C ALA A 8 -16.55 9.95 -13.00
N ALA A 9 -16.23 11.22 -12.74
CA ALA A 9 -16.43 12.31 -13.70
C ALA A 9 -15.60 12.13 -14.98
N LEU A 10 -14.31 11.76 -14.86
CA LEU A 10 -13.45 11.47 -16.00
C LEU A 10 -13.97 10.29 -16.82
N SER A 11 -14.50 9.26 -16.15
CA SER A 11 -15.09 8.09 -16.81
C SER A 11 -16.33 8.46 -17.61
N ILE A 12 -17.24 9.24 -17.02
CA ILE A 12 -18.44 9.76 -17.70
C ILE A 12 -18.02 10.62 -18.91
N PHE A 13 -17.08 11.54 -18.73
CA PHE A 13 -16.58 12.38 -19.82
C PHE A 13 -15.96 11.54 -20.94
N SER A 14 -15.15 10.52 -20.59
CA SER A 14 -14.54 9.64 -21.59
C SER A 14 -15.59 8.85 -22.38
N LEU A 15 -16.66 8.37 -21.74
CA LEU A 15 -17.76 7.70 -22.41
C LEU A 15 -18.47 8.63 -23.41
N LEU A 16 -18.69 9.88 -23.03
CA LEU A 16 -19.27 10.91 -23.91
C LEU A 16 -18.32 11.25 -25.08
N ALA A 17 -17.01 11.13 -24.89
CA ALA A 17 -15.98 11.41 -25.89
C ALA A 17 -15.54 10.19 -26.73
N GLY A 18 -16.25 9.05 -26.66
CA GLY A 18 -15.98 7.87 -27.49
C GLY A 18 -15.11 6.76 -26.85
N GLY A 19 -14.92 6.78 -25.53
CA GLY A 19 -14.54 5.63 -24.69
C GLY A 19 -13.08 5.14 -24.72
N ARG A 20 -12.29 5.47 -25.76
CA ARG A 20 -10.96 4.86 -25.99
C ARG A 20 -9.95 5.03 -24.84
N VAL A 21 -10.00 6.15 -24.12
CA VAL A 21 -9.07 6.43 -23.00
C VAL A 21 -9.42 5.61 -21.77
N LEU A 22 -10.71 5.33 -21.54
CA LEU A 22 -11.15 4.61 -20.34
C LEU A 22 -10.77 3.12 -20.40
N GLU A 23 -10.81 2.51 -21.58
CA GLU A 23 -10.57 1.06 -21.75
C GLU A 23 -9.16 0.63 -21.29
N GLN A 24 -8.13 1.40 -21.62
CA GLN A 24 -6.74 1.10 -21.25
C GLN A 24 -6.44 1.34 -19.77
N PHE A 25 -7.18 2.24 -19.12
CA PHE A 25 -6.83 2.73 -17.78
C PHE A 25 -7.87 2.41 -16.69
N ASN A 26 -8.96 1.74 -17.06
CA ASN A 26 -10.08 1.44 -16.16
C ASN A 26 -9.62 0.78 -14.85
N GLN A 27 -8.80 -0.28 -14.99
CA GLN A 27 -8.24 -1.01 -13.86
C GLN A 27 -7.03 -0.29 -13.24
N SER A 28 -6.16 0.32 -14.04
CA SER A 28 -4.96 1.01 -13.54
C SER A 28 -5.28 2.14 -12.55
N LEU A 29 -6.37 2.89 -12.80
CA LEU A 29 -6.82 3.98 -11.92
C LEU A 29 -7.38 3.51 -10.58
N THR A 30 -7.65 2.22 -10.40
CA THR A 30 -8.25 1.69 -9.17
C THR A 30 -7.42 0.60 -8.52
N ILE A 31 -6.44 0.02 -9.21
CA ILE A 31 -5.64 -1.09 -8.68
C ILE A 31 -5.01 -0.73 -7.33
N HIS A 32 -4.37 0.44 -7.21
CA HIS A 32 -3.75 0.89 -5.96
C HIS A 32 -4.76 1.03 -4.79
N LEU A 33 -6.08 1.01 -5.01
CA LEU A 33 -7.04 1.01 -3.91
C LEU A 33 -6.98 -0.26 -3.05
N TRP A 34 -6.43 -1.37 -3.56
CA TRP A 34 -6.26 -2.60 -2.78
C TRP A 34 -5.38 -2.38 -1.54
N PHE A 35 -4.27 -1.64 -1.67
CA PHE A 35 -3.41 -1.35 -0.53
C PHE A 35 -4.08 -0.36 0.43
N LEU A 36 -4.95 0.53 -0.04
CA LEU A 36 -5.74 1.38 0.85
C LEU A 36 -6.68 0.54 1.74
N LEU A 37 -7.31 -0.51 1.19
CA LEU A 37 -8.11 -1.45 1.98
C LEU A 37 -7.25 -2.16 3.04
N MET A 38 -6.09 -2.67 2.65
CA MET A 38 -5.17 -3.34 3.59
C MET A 38 -4.66 -2.38 4.66
N PHE A 39 -4.36 -1.14 4.28
CA PHE A 39 -3.96 -0.08 5.21
C PHE A 39 -5.07 0.20 6.23
N LEU A 40 -6.30 0.47 5.78
CA LEU A 40 -7.44 0.73 6.65
C LEU A 40 -7.69 -0.44 7.62
N PHE A 41 -7.64 -1.66 7.11
CA PHE A 41 -7.77 -2.87 7.91
C PHE A 41 -6.66 -3.00 8.97
N THR A 42 -5.40 -2.80 8.56
CA THR A 42 -4.23 -2.84 9.45
C THR A 42 -4.32 -1.78 10.54
N GLN A 43 -4.74 -0.56 10.20
CA GLN A 43 -4.96 0.53 11.14
C GLN A 43 -6.14 0.23 12.09
N ALA A 44 -7.22 -0.37 11.62
CA ALA A 44 -8.35 -0.77 12.46
C ALA A 44 -7.92 -1.82 13.51
N LEU A 45 -6.95 -2.66 13.19
CA LEU A 45 -6.36 -3.66 14.08
C LEU A 45 -5.20 -3.13 14.95
N LEU A 46 -4.84 -1.85 14.86
CA LEU A 46 -3.78 -1.25 15.68
C LEU A 46 -4.01 -1.44 17.20
N PRO A 47 -5.21 -1.25 17.77
CA PRO A 47 -5.44 -1.47 19.20
C PRO A 47 -5.18 -2.92 19.63
N LEU A 48 -5.56 -3.89 18.79
CA LEU A 48 -5.28 -5.31 19.03
C LEU A 48 -3.79 -5.60 18.90
N SER A 49 -3.12 -4.97 17.93
CA SER A 49 -1.68 -5.11 17.75
C SER A 49 -0.91 -4.60 18.99
N LEU A 50 -1.31 -3.44 19.53
CA LEU A 50 -0.76 -2.88 20.76
C LEU A 50 -1.03 -3.74 22.00
N LYS A 51 -2.18 -4.44 22.06
CA LYS A 51 -2.50 -5.40 23.14
C LYS A 51 -1.63 -6.66 23.01
N ALA A 52 -1.47 -7.19 21.80
CA ALA A 52 -0.64 -8.35 21.53
C ALA A 52 0.83 -8.07 21.87
N ASP A 53 1.39 -6.93 21.44
CA ASP A 53 2.76 -6.56 21.80
C ASP A 53 2.93 -6.32 23.32
N ARG A 54 1.93 -5.75 24.00
CA ARG A 54 1.99 -5.60 25.46
C ARG A 54 2.04 -6.96 26.17
N ARG A 55 1.30 -7.95 25.69
CA ARG A 55 1.20 -9.28 26.32
C ARG A 55 2.33 -10.24 25.94
N PHE A 56 2.75 -10.21 24.68
CA PHE A 56 3.67 -11.20 24.11
C PHE A 56 4.98 -10.60 23.57
N GLY A 57 5.08 -9.28 23.44
CA GLY A 57 6.24 -8.61 22.83
C GLY A 57 6.57 -9.16 21.45
N LEU A 58 7.83 -9.54 21.22
CA LEU A 58 8.26 -10.16 19.97
C LEU A 58 7.61 -11.54 19.71
N GLY A 59 6.99 -12.16 20.72
CA GLY A 59 6.16 -13.35 20.52
C GLY A 59 4.96 -13.08 19.59
N ALA A 60 4.44 -11.85 19.55
CA ALA A 60 3.39 -11.48 18.58
C ALA A 60 3.91 -11.49 17.14
N VAL A 61 5.16 -11.04 16.92
CA VAL A 61 5.84 -11.11 15.62
C VAL A 61 6.04 -12.58 15.22
N ALA A 62 6.57 -13.41 16.12
CA ALA A 62 6.77 -14.83 15.86
C ALA A 62 5.45 -15.55 15.54
N ALA A 63 4.35 -15.21 16.22
CA ALA A 63 3.03 -15.78 15.97
C ALA A 63 2.51 -15.43 14.57
N LEU A 64 2.71 -14.21 14.08
CA LEU A 64 2.32 -13.82 12.72
C LEU A 64 3.13 -14.55 11.65
N VAL A 65 4.45 -14.70 11.86
CA VAL A 65 5.33 -15.48 10.97
C VAL A 65 4.91 -16.95 10.95
N LEU A 66 4.65 -17.54 12.11
CA LEU A 66 4.19 -18.92 12.23
C LEU A 66 2.82 -19.11 11.56
N ALA A 67 1.88 -18.18 11.78
CA ALA A 67 0.57 -18.22 11.12
C ALA A 67 0.71 -18.20 9.60
N THR A 68 1.61 -17.34 9.07
CA THR A 68 1.89 -17.27 7.63
C THR A 68 2.44 -18.60 7.09
N ALA A 69 3.39 -19.19 7.82
CA ALA A 69 3.97 -20.48 7.44
C ALA A 69 2.94 -21.62 7.48
N LEU A 70 2.08 -21.66 8.51
CA LEU A 70 1.03 -22.67 8.65
C LEU A 70 -0.02 -22.57 7.54
N VAL A 71 -0.39 -21.35 7.14
CA VAL A 71 -1.31 -21.14 6.01
C VAL A 71 -0.68 -21.60 4.70
N ASP A 72 0.60 -21.28 4.45
CA ASP A 72 1.29 -21.75 3.24
C ASP A 72 1.44 -23.27 3.23
N LEU A 73 1.76 -23.90 4.37
CA LEU A 73 1.74 -25.36 4.49
C LEU A 73 0.34 -25.95 4.25
N ALA A 74 -0.71 -25.31 4.74
CA ALA A 74 -2.10 -25.72 4.51
C ALA A 74 -2.54 -25.52 3.05
N ARG A 75 -1.99 -24.53 2.34
CA ARG A 75 -2.22 -24.33 0.91
C ARG A 75 -1.53 -25.41 0.09
N ALA A 76 -0.26 -25.69 0.38
CA ALA A 76 0.53 -26.63 -0.40
C ALA A 76 0.25 -28.11 -0.07
N MET A 77 -0.23 -28.41 1.15
CA MET A 77 -0.48 -29.76 1.69
C MET A 77 0.59 -30.79 1.27
N PRO A 78 1.89 -30.56 1.61
CA PRO A 78 2.94 -31.50 1.23
C PRO A 78 2.73 -32.86 1.90
N LEU A 79 2.75 -33.94 1.13
CA LEU A 79 2.54 -35.31 1.59
C LEU A 79 3.86 -36.01 1.92
N ALA A 80 4.98 -35.52 1.39
CA ALA A 80 6.31 -36.07 1.62
C ALA A 80 7.39 -34.97 1.67
N ALA A 81 8.49 -35.24 2.38
CA ALA A 81 9.62 -34.30 2.48
C ALA A 81 10.28 -34.00 1.12
N GLY A 82 10.19 -34.92 0.16
CA GLY A 82 10.66 -34.72 -1.21
C GLY A 82 9.90 -33.64 -1.99
N GLU A 83 8.75 -33.18 -1.48
CA GLU A 83 7.93 -32.13 -2.10
C GLU A 83 8.27 -30.72 -1.61
N LEU A 84 9.18 -30.58 -0.63
CA LEU A 84 9.62 -29.29 -0.10
C LEU A 84 10.24 -28.36 -1.16
N PRO A 85 11.04 -28.84 -2.14
CA PRO A 85 11.61 -27.96 -3.18
C PRO A 85 10.57 -27.32 -4.10
N VAL A 86 9.37 -27.89 -4.21
CA VAL A 86 8.25 -27.38 -5.03
C VAL A 86 7.13 -26.80 -4.17
N LEU A 87 7.41 -26.51 -2.89
CA LEU A 87 6.42 -26.02 -1.94
C LEU A 87 5.80 -24.71 -2.43
N GLY A 88 6.63 -23.74 -2.84
CA GLY A 88 6.18 -22.42 -3.27
C GLY A 88 5.32 -22.44 -4.54
N GLU A 89 5.63 -23.34 -5.48
CA GLU A 89 4.80 -23.58 -6.67
C GLU A 89 3.41 -24.03 -6.24
N ARG A 90 3.31 -25.03 -5.35
CA ARG A 90 2.03 -25.51 -4.83
C ARG A 90 1.28 -24.45 -4.03
N VAL A 91 1.98 -23.66 -3.21
CA VAL A 91 1.38 -22.54 -2.47
C VAL A 91 0.70 -21.57 -3.43
N THR A 92 1.35 -21.26 -4.54
CA THR A 92 0.88 -20.24 -5.49
C THR A 92 -0.17 -20.77 -6.46
N ASP A 93 -0.10 -22.05 -6.85
CA ASP A 93 -1.03 -22.68 -7.78
C ASP A 93 -2.35 -23.13 -7.10
N SER A 94 -2.37 -23.30 -5.78
CA SER A 94 -3.51 -23.89 -5.05
C SER A 94 -3.95 -23.10 -3.80
N GLY A 95 -5.17 -23.39 -3.32
CA GLY A 95 -5.65 -22.86 -2.04
C GLY A 95 -5.80 -21.33 -1.96
N GLN A 96 -6.06 -20.65 -3.08
CA GLN A 96 -6.07 -19.18 -3.16
C GLN A 96 -7.00 -18.51 -2.14
N ALA A 97 -8.14 -19.12 -1.83
CA ALA A 97 -9.07 -18.62 -0.80
C ALA A 97 -8.43 -18.59 0.60
N LEU A 98 -7.67 -19.64 0.97
CA LEU A 98 -6.94 -19.69 2.25
C LEU A 98 -5.77 -18.69 2.27
N GLY A 99 -5.15 -18.44 1.11
CA GLY A 99 -4.09 -17.45 0.99
C GLY A 99 -4.49 -16.05 1.46
N TRP A 100 -5.77 -15.68 1.37
CA TRP A 100 -6.22 -14.38 1.89
C TRP A 100 -6.12 -14.25 3.42
N ILE A 101 -6.00 -15.35 4.17
CA ILE A 101 -5.67 -15.32 5.60
C ILE A 101 -4.27 -14.72 5.81
N ASN A 102 -3.32 -15.01 4.92
CA ASN A 102 -1.98 -14.42 4.97
C ASN A 102 -1.98 -12.93 4.72
N ALA A 103 -2.99 -12.36 4.06
CA ALA A 103 -3.11 -10.91 3.99
C ALA A 103 -3.15 -10.30 5.40
N ILE A 104 -3.88 -10.92 6.33
CA ILE A 104 -3.93 -10.44 7.71
C ILE A 104 -2.55 -10.59 8.37
N ALA A 105 -1.97 -11.79 8.30
CA ALA A 105 -0.73 -12.09 9.02
C ALA A 105 0.46 -11.27 8.51
N VAL A 106 0.67 -11.25 7.19
CA VAL A 106 1.80 -10.57 6.54
C VAL A 106 1.67 -9.06 6.65
N TRP A 107 0.49 -8.47 6.44
CA TRP A 107 0.35 -7.00 6.52
C TRP A 107 0.37 -6.45 7.95
N LEU A 108 0.01 -7.25 8.96
CA LEU A 108 0.19 -6.87 10.37
C LEU A 108 1.64 -6.96 10.84
N LEU A 109 2.48 -7.72 10.15
CA LEU A 109 3.87 -7.96 10.57
C LEU A 109 4.71 -6.66 10.60
N PRO A 110 4.71 -5.79 9.56
CA PRO A 110 5.39 -4.49 9.62
C PRO A 110 4.84 -3.59 10.72
N GLN A 111 3.52 -3.62 10.97
CA GLN A 111 2.91 -2.84 12.06
C GLN A 111 3.42 -3.29 13.43
N GLN A 112 3.48 -4.61 13.68
CA GLN A 112 4.02 -5.15 14.93
C GLN A 112 5.50 -4.84 15.11
N LEU A 113 6.29 -4.94 14.04
CA LEU A 113 7.71 -4.58 14.07
C LEU A 113 7.92 -3.09 14.32
N GLY A 114 7.10 -2.23 13.73
CA GLY A 114 7.10 -0.79 14.01
C GLY A 114 6.78 -0.47 15.47
N ILE A 115 5.79 -1.15 16.06
CA ILE A 115 5.46 -1.03 17.50
C ILE A 115 6.65 -1.47 18.36
N ALA A 116 7.24 -2.63 18.05
CA ALA A 116 8.38 -3.18 18.78
C ALA A 116 9.62 -2.26 18.69
N TRP A 117 9.91 -1.73 17.51
CA TRP A 117 10.98 -0.74 17.28
C TRP A 117 10.74 0.53 18.09
N ARG A 118 9.53 1.12 18.02
CA ARG A 118 9.18 2.34 18.75
C ARG A 118 9.28 2.19 20.27
N LYS A 119 9.07 0.96 20.79
CA LYS A 119 9.23 0.60 22.20
C LYS A 119 10.66 0.21 22.58
N GLY A 120 11.60 0.26 21.64
CA GLY A 120 13.01 -0.05 21.90
C GLY A 120 13.29 -1.53 22.16
N ARG A 121 12.43 -2.45 21.69
CA ARG A 121 12.65 -3.90 21.83
C ARG A 121 13.86 -4.40 21.02
N PHE A 122 14.19 -3.68 19.95
CA PHE A 122 15.39 -3.84 19.16
C PHE A 122 15.80 -2.48 18.62
N SER A 123 17.11 -2.26 18.46
CA SER A 123 17.66 -1.01 17.92
C SER A 123 19.09 -1.20 17.45
N GLY A 124 19.58 -0.21 16.70
CA GLY A 124 20.99 -0.10 16.35
C GLY A 124 21.42 -0.88 15.10
N PRO A 125 22.59 -0.51 14.55
CA PRO A 125 23.03 -0.96 13.23
C PRO A 125 23.35 -2.46 13.16
N TRP A 126 23.88 -3.05 14.24
CA TRP A 126 24.17 -4.48 14.27
C TRP A 126 22.91 -5.34 14.22
N THR A 127 21.86 -4.92 14.93
CA THR A 127 20.54 -5.55 14.83
C THR A 127 19.97 -5.38 13.44
N GLY A 128 20.15 -4.20 12.84
CA GLY A 128 19.78 -3.94 11.44
C GLY A 128 20.49 -4.86 10.44
N LEU A 129 21.80 -5.07 10.61
CA LEU A 129 22.56 -6.04 9.82
C LEU A 129 22.05 -7.47 10.03
N GLY A 130 21.72 -7.85 11.27
CA GLY A 130 21.10 -9.14 11.56
C GLY A 130 19.78 -9.35 10.82
N PHE A 131 18.90 -8.34 10.80
CA PHE A 131 17.66 -8.37 10.03
C PHE A 131 17.90 -8.41 8.51
N LEU A 132 18.91 -7.71 7.99
CA LEU A 132 19.29 -7.81 6.58
C LEU A 132 19.73 -9.22 6.21
N LEU A 133 20.65 -9.79 6.98
CA LEU A 133 21.16 -11.14 6.73
C LEU A 133 20.05 -12.19 6.87
N LEU A 134 19.17 -12.03 7.86
CA LEU A 134 17.97 -12.85 8.01
C LEU A 134 17.05 -12.73 6.79
N GLY A 135 16.78 -11.51 6.33
CA GLY A 135 15.94 -11.28 5.15
C GLY A 135 16.52 -11.89 3.88
N LEU A 136 17.83 -11.74 3.65
CA LEU A 136 18.54 -12.36 2.52
C LEU A 136 18.48 -13.89 2.59
N ALA A 137 18.81 -14.47 3.75
CA ALA A 137 18.77 -15.91 3.95
C ALA A 137 17.34 -16.47 3.80
N TRP A 138 16.34 -15.73 4.27
CA TRP A 138 14.92 -16.07 4.14
C TRP A 138 14.46 -16.08 2.68
N LEU A 139 14.79 -15.03 1.93
CA LEU A 139 14.45 -14.94 0.51
C LEU A 139 15.15 -16.04 -0.30
N LEU A 140 16.42 -16.28 -0.03
CA LEU A 140 17.14 -17.40 -0.66
C LEU A 140 16.52 -18.74 -0.31
N GLY A 141 16.17 -18.96 0.97
CA GLY A 141 15.52 -20.18 1.42
C GLY A 141 14.16 -20.40 0.75
N THR A 142 13.31 -19.37 0.69
CA THR A 142 12.02 -19.46 0.00
C THR A 142 12.17 -19.66 -1.51
N PHE A 143 13.16 -19.03 -2.14
CA PHE A 143 13.47 -19.29 -3.55
C PHE A 143 13.87 -20.76 -3.81
N VAL A 144 14.71 -21.35 -2.94
CA VAL A 144 15.09 -22.77 -3.02
C VAL A 144 13.90 -23.71 -2.75
N LEU A 145 12.89 -23.26 -2.01
CA LEU A 145 11.63 -23.98 -1.79
C LEU A 145 10.61 -23.78 -2.94
N GLY A 146 11.00 -23.15 -4.05
CA GLY A 146 10.17 -22.98 -5.23
C GLY A 146 9.18 -21.81 -5.15
N TYR A 147 9.36 -20.86 -4.23
CA TYR A 147 8.55 -19.63 -4.25
C TYR A 147 8.97 -18.74 -5.43
N PRO A 148 8.02 -18.07 -6.11
CA PRO A 148 8.32 -17.18 -7.23
C PRO A 148 9.37 -16.13 -6.90
N ALA A 149 10.15 -15.70 -7.89
CA ALA A 149 11.04 -14.55 -7.73
C ALA A 149 10.26 -13.22 -7.61
N ALA A 150 9.04 -13.16 -8.18
CA ALA A 150 8.22 -11.96 -8.15
C ALA A 150 7.67 -11.67 -6.75
N MET A 151 8.20 -10.61 -6.13
CA MET A 151 7.69 -10.07 -4.86
C MET A 151 6.61 -9.01 -5.06
N VAL A 152 6.46 -8.50 -6.29
CA VAL A 152 5.44 -7.54 -6.72
C VAL A 152 5.00 -7.93 -8.14
N GLY A 153 3.70 -7.86 -8.41
CA GLY A 153 3.15 -8.28 -9.70
C GLY A 153 3.20 -9.80 -9.86
N VAL A 154 3.48 -10.26 -11.07
CA VAL A 154 3.60 -11.68 -11.42
C VAL A 154 4.94 -11.96 -12.06
N ASP A 155 5.43 -13.18 -11.92
CA ASP A 155 6.60 -13.66 -12.68
C ASP A 155 6.20 -14.10 -14.10
N PHE A 156 7.15 -14.69 -14.83
CA PHE A 156 6.93 -15.18 -16.20
C PHE A 156 5.89 -16.32 -16.29
N GLU A 157 5.66 -17.04 -15.19
CA GLU A 157 4.69 -18.14 -15.11
C GLU A 157 3.33 -17.67 -14.56
N GLY A 158 3.17 -16.36 -14.32
CA GLY A 158 1.95 -15.77 -13.79
C GLY A 158 1.79 -15.92 -12.28
N ARG A 159 2.81 -16.42 -11.56
CA ARG A 159 2.77 -16.63 -10.11
C ARG A 159 3.19 -15.38 -9.35
N SER A 160 2.67 -15.23 -8.13
CA SER A 160 2.90 -14.04 -7.29
C SER A 160 3.05 -14.42 -5.82
N ASN A 161 3.99 -13.77 -5.13
CA ASN A 161 4.07 -13.80 -3.67
C ASN A 161 3.19 -12.73 -3.00
N MET A 162 2.56 -11.84 -3.76
CA MET A 162 1.86 -10.67 -3.22
C MET A 162 0.35 -10.87 -3.13
N LEU A 163 -0.24 -11.59 -4.09
CA LEU A 163 -1.69 -11.73 -4.22
C LEU A 163 -2.06 -13.19 -4.50
N PRO A 164 -2.40 -13.98 -3.47
CA PRO A 164 -2.36 -13.65 -2.03
C PRO A 164 -0.94 -13.71 -1.42
N PRO A 165 -0.66 -12.99 -0.32
CA PRO A 165 0.66 -12.97 0.33
C PRO A 165 1.17 -14.35 0.72
N THR A 166 2.48 -14.55 0.57
CA THR A 166 3.17 -15.79 0.95
C THR A 166 4.24 -15.53 2.01
N LEU A 167 4.80 -16.61 2.56
CA LEU A 167 5.92 -16.61 3.48
C LEU A 167 7.17 -15.92 2.90
N ALA A 168 7.32 -15.87 1.58
CA ALA A 168 8.43 -15.19 0.93
C ALA A 168 8.46 -13.67 1.25
N LEU A 169 7.29 -13.03 1.35
CA LEU A 169 7.21 -11.59 1.66
C LEU A 169 7.74 -11.24 3.06
N VAL A 170 7.75 -12.20 4.00
CA VAL A 170 8.34 -12.01 5.33
C VAL A 170 9.84 -11.68 5.21
N GLY A 171 10.54 -12.28 4.24
CA GLY A 171 11.94 -11.95 3.95
C GLY A 171 12.14 -10.51 3.47
N VAL A 172 11.24 -9.99 2.62
CA VAL A 172 11.25 -8.59 2.18
C VAL A 172 11.05 -7.64 3.38
N ILE A 173 10.15 -7.99 4.30
CA ILE A 173 9.90 -7.21 5.51
C ILE A 173 11.15 -7.17 6.40
N TRP A 174 11.86 -8.29 6.58
CA TRP A 174 13.13 -8.31 7.31
C TRP A 174 14.19 -7.41 6.68
N LEU A 175 14.33 -7.45 5.36
CA LEU A 175 15.25 -6.56 4.65
C LEU A 175 14.91 -5.08 4.91
N GLN A 176 13.64 -4.72 4.82
CA GLN A 176 13.19 -3.34 5.03
C GLN A 176 13.44 -2.88 6.47
N VAL A 177 13.13 -3.69 7.47
CA VAL A 177 13.42 -3.37 8.88
C VAL A 177 14.92 -3.26 9.12
N GLY A 178 15.72 -4.18 8.55
CA GLY A 178 17.17 -4.14 8.64
C GLY A 178 17.77 -2.86 8.07
N ALA A 179 17.29 -2.45 6.88
CA ALA A 179 17.69 -1.21 6.23
C ALA A 179 17.32 0.03 7.05
N VAL A 180 16.10 0.07 7.62
CA VAL A 180 15.67 1.18 8.50
C VAL A 180 16.60 1.32 9.70
N LEU A 181 16.94 0.23 10.39
CA LEU A 181 17.80 0.27 11.58
C LEU A 181 19.26 0.64 11.25
N LEU A 182 19.77 0.22 10.09
CA LEU A 182 21.10 0.61 9.62
C LEU A 182 21.17 2.09 9.27
N LEU A 183 20.11 2.61 8.65
CA LEU A 183 20.02 4.00 8.20
C LEU A 183 19.50 4.96 9.27
N GLU A 184 19.04 4.46 10.42
CA GLU A 184 18.45 5.27 11.50
C GLU A 184 19.41 6.38 11.96
N ARG A 185 20.64 6.03 12.34
CA ARG A 185 21.65 7.00 12.79
C ARG A 185 22.07 8.01 11.71
N PRO A 186 22.46 7.62 10.49
CA PRO A 186 22.82 8.59 9.46
C PRO A 186 21.63 9.45 9.04
N ALA A 187 20.41 8.91 9.03
CA ALA A 187 19.20 9.68 8.76
C ALA A 187 18.98 10.75 9.84
N HIS A 188 19.06 10.41 11.13
CA HIS A 188 18.96 11.40 12.21
C HIS A 188 20.03 12.50 12.09
N ALA A 189 21.29 12.13 11.85
CA ALA A 189 22.36 13.09 11.69
C ALA A 189 22.13 14.04 10.49
N LEU A 190 21.57 13.55 9.39
CA LEU A 190 21.23 14.37 8.23
C LEU A 190 20.06 15.32 8.53
N LEU A 191 19.02 14.82 9.19
CA LEU A 191 17.84 15.60 9.57
C LEU A 191 18.20 16.74 10.51
N ASP A 192 19.08 16.50 11.48
CA ASP A 192 19.56 17.51 12.43
C ASP A 192 20.47 18.54 11.75
N ARG A 193 21.33 18.11 10.80
CA ARG A 193 22.26 19.01 10.10
C ARG A 193 21.57 19.94 9.10
N LEU A 194 20.51 19.48 8.45
CA LEU A 194 19.83 20.22 7.37
C LEU A 194 18.48 20.83 7.79
N ASP A 195 18.08 20.68 9.06
CA ASP A 195 16.79 21.12 9.61
C ASP A 195 15.58 20.70 8.73
N LEU A 196 15.64 19.48 8.19
CA LEU A 196 14.64 18.98 7.24
C LEU A 196 13.35 18.49 7.92
N GLY A 197 13.21 18.65 9.24
CA GLY A 197 12.06 18.15 10.00
C GLY A 197 10.73 18.65 9.44
N ARG A 198 10.66 19.93 9.06
CA ARG A 198 9.47 20.52 8.41
C ARG A 198 9.18 19.89 7.05
N THR A 199 10.21 19.70 6.23
CA THR A 199 10.08 19.09 4.90
C THR A 199 9.59 17.66 5.00
N VAL A 200 10.13 16.87 5.92
CA VAL A 200 9.68 15.49 6.17
C VAL A 200 8.24 15.47 6.65
N ALA A 201 7.86 16.35 7.58
CA ALA A 201 6.48 16.44 8.05
C ALA A 201 5.50 16.81 6.91
N LEU A 202 5.90 17.74 6.02
CA LEU A 202 5.13 18.11 4.84
C LEU A 202 4.96 16.92 3.88
N VAL A 203 6.06 16.25 3.53
CA VAL A 203 6.04 15.08 2.64
C VAL A 203 5.21 13.94 3.25
N ALA A 204 5.33 13.70 4.55
CA ALA A 204 4.52 12.72 5.27
C ALA A 204 3.02 13.08 5.24
N ALA A 205 2.67 14.35 5.44
CA ALA A 205 1.28 14.83 5.32
C ALA A 205 0.74 14.68 3.89
N MET A 206 1.61 14.80 2.88
CA MET A 206 1.30 14.59 1.47
C MET A 206 1.28 13.12 1.05
N GLY A 207 1.70 12.17 1.92
CA GLY A 207 1.83 10.76 1.56
C GLY A 207 0.53 10.15 1.05
N MET A 208 -0.58 10.37 1.75
CA MET A 208 -1.89 9.85 1.33
C MET A 208 -2.45 10.52 0.06
N PRO A 209 -2.40 11.86 -0.08
CA PRO A 209 -2.69 12.50 -1.36
C PRO A 209 -1.82 11.96 -2.51
N LEU A 210 -0.50 11.93 -2.35
CA LEU A 210 0.42 11.41 -3.36
C LEU A 210 0.07 9.98 -3.77
N TYR A 211 -0.20 9.13 -2.77
CA TYR A 211 -0.60 7.75 -2.96
C TYR A 211 -1.86 7.61 -3.83
N LEU A 212 -2.90 8.41 -3.60
CA LEU A 212 -4.13 8.33 -4.38
C LEU A 212 -3.95 8.90 -5.79
N TRP A 213 -3.27 10.04 -5.90
CA TRP A 213 -3.29 10.82 -7.14
C TRP A 213 -2.15 10.47 -8.13
N HIS A 214 -1.10 9.76 -7.72
CA HIS A 214 0.01 9.42 -8.62
C HIS A 214 -0.43 8.55 -9.82
N LYS A 215 -1.38 7.62 -9.63
CA LYS A 215 -1.93 6.81 -10.73
C LYS A 215 -2.70 7.63 -11.77
N LEU A 216 -3.28 8.76 -11.37
CA LEU A 216 -3.90 9.69 -12.33
C LEU A 216 -2.83 10.43 -13.15
N ALA A 217 -1.71 10.79 -12.53
CA ALA A 217 -0.59 11.46 -13.20
C ALA A 217 0.16 10.55 -14.19
N GLU A 218 0.05 9.23 -14.04
CA GLU A 218 0.60 8.24 -14.96
C GLU A 218 0.03 8.38 -16.38
N LEU A 219 -1.25 8.77 -16.52
CA LEU A 219 -1.92 8.89 -17.81
C LEU A 219 -1.28 9.95 -18.74
N PRO A 220 -1.18 11.22 -18.34
CA PRO A 220 -0.51 12.22 -19.16
C PRO A 220 0.99 11.95 -19.30
N ALA A 221 1.62 11.28 -18.33
CA ALA A 221 3.04 10.90 -18.42
C ALA A 221 3.27 9.88 -19.55
N ALA A 222 2.46 8.82 -19.59
CA ALA A 222 2.50 7.81 -20.66
C ALA A 222 2.16 8.42 -22.03
N TRP A 223 1.12 9.25 -22.08
CA TRP A 223 0.73 9.95 -23.31
C TRP A 223 1.85 10.85 -23.84
N LEU A 224 2.49 11.64 -22.97
CA LEU A 224 3.58 12.53 -23.37
C LEU A 224 4.82 11.75 -23.79
N GLY A 225 5.16 10.69 -23.07
CA GLY A 225 6.25 9.78 -23.43
C GLY A 225 6.07 9.16 -24.80
N ALA A 226 4.88 8.63 -25.08
CA ALA A 226 4.53 8.08 -26.39
C ALA A 226 4.55 9.16 -27.49
N ARG A 227 4.01 10.36 -27.23
CA ARG A 227 3.94 11.47 -28.19
C ARG A 227 5.32 11.99 -28.59
N LEU A 228 6.26 11.98 -27.65
CA LEU A 228 7.66 12.40 -27.85
C LEU A 228 8.57 11.23 -28.24
N GLN A 229 8.04 10.01 -28.40
CA GLN A 229 8.79 8.79 -28.71
C GLN A 229 9.95 8.55 -27.73
N LEU A 230 9.73 8.88 -26.45
CA LEU A 230 10.71 8.66 -25.39
C LEU A 230 10.80 7.16 -25.08
N PRO A 231 11.99 6.65 -24.72
CA PRO A 231 12.24 5.22 -24.50
C PRO A 231 11.70 4.74 -23.14
N ILE A 232 10.46 5.10 -22.77
CA ILE A 232 9.87 4.84 -21.43
C ILE A 232 9.75 3.35 -21.08
N ASP A 233 9.64 2.50 -22.10
CA ASP A 233 9.55 1.04 -21.99
C ASP A 233 10.77 0.32 -22.63
N ALA A 234 11.89 1.02 -22.78
CA ALA A 234 13.08 0.44 -23.39
C ALA A 234 13.76 -0.57 -22.48
N GLY A 235 14.32 -1.63 -23.08
CA GLY A 235 15.21 -2.61 -22.43
C GLY A 235 14.50 -3.65 -21.58
N LEU A 236 15.19 -4.78 -21.36
CA LEU A 236 14.78 -5.79 -20.38
C LEU A 236 15.52 -5.55 -19.05
N PRO A 237 14.95 -6.00 -17.91
CA PRO A 237 15.66 -5.93 -16.64
C PRO A 237 17.07 -6.54 -16.74
N GLY A 238 18.09 -5.74 -16.42
CA GLY A 238 19.51 -6.12 -16.57
C GLY A 238 20.26 -5.33 -17.65
N ASP A 239 19.56 -4.75 -18.61
CA ASP A 239 20.17 -3.93 -19.67
C ASP A 239 20.42 -2.48 -19.22
N SER A 240 21.43 -1.82 -19.80
CA SER A 240 21.65 -0.37 -19.56
C SER A 240 20.52 0.50 -20.11
N SER A 241 19.90 0.08 -21.22
CA SER A 241 18.74 0.75 -21.83
C SER A 241 17.50 0.71 -20.92
N PHE A 242 17.35 -0.33 -20.11
CA PHE A 242 16.29 -0.44 -19.11
C PHE A 242 16.38 0.68 -18.07
N TRP A 243 17.57 0.93 -17.55
CA TRP A 243 17.77 2.01 -16.58
C TRP A 243 17.51 3.38 -17.19
N MET A 244 17.93 3.61 -18.44
CA MET A 244 17.62 4.84 -19.16
C MET A 244 16.10 5.04 -19.33
N GLY A 245 15.38 3.99 -19.72
CA GLY A 245 13.93 4.06 -19.87
C GLY A 245 13.21 4.37 -18.56
N ARG A 246 13.66 3.78 -17.44
CA ARG A 246 13.14 4.08 -16.10
C ARG A 246 13.42 5.51 -15.66
N LEU A 247 14.58 6.09 -15.99
CA LEU A 247 14.86 7.50 -15.69
C LEU A 247 13.90 8.44 -16.45
N TRP A 248 13.67 8.19 -17.74
CA TRP A 248 12.67 8.94 -18.52
C TRP A 248 11.27 8.80 -17.92
N TRP A 249 10.87 7.57 -17.60
CA TRP A 249 9.59 7.28 -17.00
C TRP A 249 9.39 8.00 -15.65
N LEU A 250 10.39 7.92 -14.76
CA LEU A 250 10.36 8.61 -13.47
C LEU A 250 10.31 10.13 -13.65
N GLY A 251 11.07 10.68 -14.60
CA GLY A 251 11.05 12.11 -14.91
C GLY A 251 9.68 12.60 -15.39
N LEU A 252 9.04 11.84 -16.29
CA LEU A 252 7.69 12.16 -16.78
C LEU A 252 6.65 12.04 -15.68
N CYS A 253 6.70 10.98 -14.86
CA CYS A 253 5.83 10.83 -13.70
C CYS A 253 6.00 11.98 -12.71
N LEU A 254 7.23 12.40 -12.43
CA LEU A 254 7.51 13.54 -11.55
C LEU A 254 6.96 14.85 -12.13
N LEU A 255 7.18 15.08 -13.44
CA LEU A 255 6.67 16.25 -14.14
C LEU A 255 5.14 16.34 -14.07
N MET A 256 4.43 15.21 -14.17
CA MET A 256 2.97 15.17 -14.16
C MET A 256 2.36 15.13 -12.75
N VAL A 257 3.02 14.51 -11.77
CA VAL A 257 2.46 14.40 -10.42
C VAL A 257 2.50 15.74 -9.68
N VAL A 258 3.52 16.57 -9.91
CA VAL A 258 3.67 17.89 -9.28
C VAL A 258 2.44 18.79 -9.50
N PRO A 259 1.97 19.07 -10.75
CA PRO A 259 0.80 19.91 -10.96
C PRO A 259 -0.50 19.27 -10.44
N VAL A 260 -0.65 17.94 -10.53
CA VAL A 260 -1.81 17.21 -9.97
C VAL A 260 -1.88 17.42 -8.46
N ILE A 261 -0.78 17.21 -7.76
CA ILE A 261 -0.71 17.35 -6.31
C ILE A 261 -0.84 18.82 -5.88
N ALA A 262 -0.26 19.77 -6.62
CA ALA A 262 -0.46 21.19 -6.37
C ALA A 262 -1.95 21.57 -6.46
N ALA A 263 -2.67 21.08 -7.47
CA ALA A 263 -4.10 21.30 -7.61
C ALA A 263 -4.89 20.69 -6.44
N VAL A 264 -4.59 19.44 -6.07
CA VAL A 264 -5.24 18.74 -4.93
C VAL A 264 -5.00 19.49 -3.62
N LEU A 265 -3.76 19.87 -3.32
CA LEU A 265 -3.43 20.61 -2.10
C LEU A 265 -4.11 21.98 -2.09
N SER A 266 -4.14 22.69 -3.22
CA SER A 266 -4.84 23.98 -3.31
C SER A 266 -6.34 23.84 -3.02
N PHE A 267 -6.95 22.74 -3.45
CA PHE A 267 -8.36 22.43 -3.17
C PHE A 267 -8.57 21.99 -1.71
N GLU A 268 -7.69 21.16 -1.16
CA GLU A 268 -7.80 20.68 0.21
C GLU A 268 -7.53 21.78 1.26
N LEU A 269 -6.58 22.68 1.01
CA LEU A 269 -6.26 23.82 1.88
C LEU A 269 -7.39 24.86 1.92
N ARG A 270 -8.17 25.01 0.84
CA ARG A 270 -9.35 25.88 0.82
C ARG A 270 -10.50 25.32 1.66
N ARG A 271 -10.47 24.03 2.00
CA ARG A 271 -11.51 23.38 2.77
C ARG A 271 -11.27 23.57 4.27
N ARG A 272 -11.90 24.60 4.87
CA ARG A 272 -11.99 24.70 6.34
C ARG A 272 -12.69 23.45 6.89
N ARG A 273 -12.07 22.76 7.83
CA ARG A 273 -12.62 21.54 8.46
C ARG A 273 -12.84 21.78 9.95
N ASP A 274 -13.97 22.38 10.30
CA ASP A 274 -14.49 22.36 11.67
C ASP A 274 -15.40 21.13 11.85
N LEU A 275 -14.80 19.95 11.79
CA LEU A 275 -15.53 18.68 11.89
C LEU A 275 -15.01 17.89 13.07
N GLN A 276 -15.91 17.53 13.97
CA GLN A 276 -15.58 16.63 15.06
C GLN A 276 -15.69 15.19 14.55
N ALA A 277 -14.73 14.35 14.94
CA ALA A 277 -14.80 12.92 14.67
C ALA A 277 -15.96 12.29 15.45
N ALA A 278 -16.68 11.37 14.81
CA ALA A 278 -17.68 10.54 15.49
C ALA A 278 -17.06 9.83 16.70
N ARG A 279 -17.77 9.86 17.83
CA ARG A 279 -17.35 9.20 19.08
C ARG A 279 -18.08 7.88 19.34
N ASP A 280 -19.21 7.67 18.66
CA ASP A 280 -20.00 6.46 18.80
C ASP A 280 -19.38 5.28 18.03
N THR A 281 -19.30 4.13 18.69
CA THR A 281 -18.65 2.93 18.12
C THR A 281 -19.44 2.35 16.95
N ALA A 282 -20.77 2.32 17.05
CA ALA A 282 -21.62 1.78 15.97
C ALA A 282 -21.48 2.64 14.70
N THR A 283 -21.45 3.96 14.86
CA THR A 283 -21.23 4.92 13.77
C THR A 283 -19.84 4.78 13.14
N ILE A 284 -18.80 4.59 13.96
CA ILE A 284 -17.43 4.34 13.46
C ILE A 284 -17.36 3.05 12.66
N VAL A 285 -17.95 1.96 13.17
CA VAL A 285 -17.98 0.66 12.49
C VAL A 285 -18.77 0.74 11.19
N ALA A 286 -19.98 1.30 11.22
CA ALA A 286 -20.81 1.47 10.02
C ALA A 286 -20.11 2.34 8.97
N GLY A 287 -19.51 3.46 9.38
CA GLY A 287 -18.73 4.34 8.51
C GLY A 287 -17.49 3.64 7.92
N GLY A 288 -16.76 2.88 8.74
CA GLY A 288 -15.60 2.09 8.28
C GLY A 288 -15.98 0.99 7.29
N VAL A 289 -17.09 0.29 7.53
CA VAL A 289 -17.63 -0.73 6.61
C VAL A 289 -18.08 -0.08 5.30
N ALA A 290 -18.82 1.03 5.34
CA ALA A 290 -19.25 1.74 4.14
C ALA A 290 -18.06 2.29 3.32
N LEU A 291 -17.03 2.81 3.99
CA LEU A 291 -15.79 3.27 3.36
C LEU A 291 -15.08 2.12 2.65
N SER A 292 -14.88 1.01 3.36
CA SER A 292 -14.18 -0.17 2.84
C SER A 292 -14.96 -0.82 1.69
N ALA A 293 -16.29 -0.93 1.81
CA ALA A 293 -17.15 -1.44 0.75
C ALA A 293 -17.11 -0.55 -0.49
N GLY A 294 -17.18 0.77 -0.34
CA GLY A 294 -17.08 1.70 -1.47
C GLY A 294 -15.74 1.61 -2.20
N ILE A 295 -14.64 1.48 -1.46
CA ILE A 295 -13.30 1.27 -2.04
C ILE A 295 -13.20 -0.09 -2.73
N ALA A 296 -13.72 -1.16 -2.12
CA ALA A 296 -13.72 -2.51 -2.69
C ALA A 296 -14.54 -2.61 -3.99
N VAL A 297 -15.70 -1.94 -4.04
CA VAL A 297 -16.52 -1.84 -5.27
C VAL A 297 -15.75 -1.12 -6.38
N ALA A 298 -15.07 -0.01 -6.06
CA ALA A 298 -14.26 0.72 -7.03
C ALA A 298 -13.08 -0.12 -7.53
N LEU A 299 -12.43 -0.88 -6.65
CA LEU A 299 -11.36 -1.80 -7.02
C LEU A 299 -11.86 -2.94 -7.92
N ALA A 300 -12.99 -3.57 -7.56
CA ALA A 300 -13.50 -4.74 -8.27
C ALA A 300 -14.04 -4.38 -9.67
N LEU A 301 -14.71 -3.23 -9.80
CA LEU A 301 -15.39 -2.82 -11.03
C LEU A 301 -14.62 -1.77 -11.84
N GLY A 302 -13.41 -1.38 -11.41
CA GLY A 302 -12.59 -0.38 -12.09
C GLY A 302 -13.12 1.05 -11.95
N ALA A 303 -12.55 1.97 -12.73
CA ALA A 303 -12.98 3.37 -12.81
C ALA A 303 -14.46 3.48 -13.21
N TRP A 304 -14.90 2.70 -14.20
CA TRP A 304 -16.29 2.59 -14.62
C TRP A 304 -16.79 1.15 -14.61
N PRO A 305 -17.96 0.89 -13.99
CA PRO A 305 -18.79 1.80 -13.20
C PRO A 305 -18.32 1.91 -11.72
N GLY A 306 -17.23 1.24 -11.35
CA GLY A 306 -16.84 1.05 -9.95
C GLY A 306 -16.59 2.33 -9.16
N ALA A 307 -15.93 3.34 -9.73
CA ALA A 307 -15.70 4.60 -9.01
C ALA A 307 -17.02 5.33 -8.73
N LEU A 308 -17.98 5.31 -9.67
CA LEU A 308 -19.29 5.93 -9.50
C LEU A 308 -20.06 5.30 -8.32
N LEU A 309 -20.12 3.97 -8.29
CA LEU A 309 -20.77 3.23 -7.20
C LEU A 309 -20.01 3.38 -5.88
N GLY A 310 -18.67 3.33 -5.95
CA GLY A 310 -17.80 3.49 -4.79
C GLY A 310 -17.92 4.85 -4.12
N VAL A 311 -18.13 5.93 -4.88
CA VAL A 311 -18.39 7.28 -4.33
C VAL A 311 -19.57 7.26 -3.38
N VAL A 312 -20.64 6.52 -3.67
CA VAL A 312 -21.84 6.46 -2.81
C VAL A 312 -21.47 5.91 -1.42
N GLY A 313 -20.75 4.79 -1.37
CA GLY A 313 -20.30 4.20 -0.10
C GLY A 313 -19.34 5.12 0.67
N VAL A 314 -18.40 5.75 -0.04
CA VAL A 314 -17.44 6.68 0.59
C VAL A 314 -18.12 7.99 1.03
N ALA A 315 -19.16 8.44 0.33
CA ALA A 315 -19.95 9.60 0.71
C ALA A 315 -20.80 9.31 1.95
N ALA A 316 -21.46 8.15 2.01
CA ALA A 316 -22.19 7.68 3.19
C ALA A 316 -21.26 7.58 4.42
N ALA A 317 -20.08 6.97 4.25
CA ALA A 317 -19.06 6.92 5.30
C ALA A 317 -18.62 8.32 5.74
N SER A 318 -18.36 9.21 4.78
CA SER A 318 -18.00 10.60 5.06
C SER A 318 -19.11 11.36 5.78
N TRP A 319 -20.38 11.02 5.55
CA TRP A 319 -21.52 11.63 6.26
C TRP A 319 -21.59 11.13 7.70
N TRP A 320 -21.59 9.81 7.92
CA TRP A 320 -21.69 9.22 9.26
C TRP A 320 -20.50 9.52 10.16
N LEU A 321 -19.29 9.59 9.61
CA LEU A 321 -18.07 9.84 10.39
C LEU A 321 -17.88 11.31 10.77
N ARG A 322 -18.72 12.23 10.26
CA ARG A 322 -18.70 13.66 10.59
C ARG A 322 -19.77 13.96 11.62
N VAL A 323 -19.38 14.53 12.74
CA VAL A 323 -20.32 15.16 13.69
C VAL A 323 -20.25 16.66 13.49
N ALA A 324 -21.40 17.28 13.22
CA ALA A 324 -21.51 18.74 13.20
C ALA A 324 -21.21 19.27 14.61
N PRO A 325 -20.38 20.32 14.75
CA PRO A 325 -20.17 20.93 16.05
C PRO A 325 -21.51 21.37 16.66
N PRO A 326 -21.69 21.27 17.99
CA PRO A 326 -22.90 21.74 18.65
C PRO A 326 -23.13 23.23 18.34
N PRO A 327 -24.39 23.67 18.15
CA PRO A 327 -24.69 25.07 17.88
C PRO A 327 -24.16 25.94 19.04
N GLY A 328 -23.21 26.84 18.75
CA GLY A 328 -22.57 27.73 19.73
C GLY A 328 -21.04 27.66 19.79
N SER A 329 -20.38 26.70 19.13
CA SER A 329 -18.91 26.61 19.10
C SER A 329 -18.25 27.31 17.91
N ALA A 330 -19.00 28.12 17.15
CA ALA A 330 -18.40 28.98 16.13
C ALA A 330 -17.51 30.00 16.84
N ARG A 331 -16.19 29.77 16.80
CA ARG A 331 -15.23 30.76 17.26
C ARG A 331 -15.39 31.99 16.37
N ASP A 332 -15.75 33.09 17.02
CA ASP A 332 -15.75 34.44 16.49
C ASP A 332 -14.42 34.70 15.76
N PRO A 333 -14.43 34.99 14.45
CA PRO A 333 -13.20 35.28 13.71
C PRO A 333 -12.71 36.69 14.10
N ARG A 334 -11.84 36.76 15.09
CA ARG A 334 -10.92 37.90 15.26
C ARG A 334 -9.62 37.63 14.51
#